data_AF-A0A0K9Q203-F1
#
_entry.id   AF-A0A0K9Q203-F1
#
_cell.length_a   1.000
_cell.length_b   1.000
_cell.length_c   1.000
_cell.angle_alpha   90.00
_cell.angle_beta   90.00
_cell.angle_gamma   90.00
#
_symmetry.space_group_name_H-M   'P 1'
#
loop_
_entity.id
_entity.type
_entity.pdbx_description
1 polymer ?
#
loop_
_entity_poly.entity_id
_entity_poly.type
_entity_poly.pdbx_seq_one_letter_code
_entity_poly.pdbx_strand_id
1 'polypeptide(L)'
;MASMGDNHRSEVDTSRPFKSVKEAIAIFSERILTGELHFPNYDYCGVVANISSPPPPQPLEVLVRRLGAELDEMKKDMSFLKERNLEVEVVMTSLDSQIQKNVSKLLEIQKCGHCRHSLGHALSIEAIIEQGFKREARKVKPIVPLIGDIFRSMKTMLNKMNKSV
;
A
#
# COMPACT_ATOMS: atom_id res chain seq x y z
N MET A 1 8.25 -51.23 -12.87
CA MET A 1 8.76 -49.89 -12.53
C MET A 1 7.64 -48.92 -12.81
N ALA A 2 7.08 -48.29 -11.77
CA ALA A 2 5.92 -47.41 -11.88
C ALA A 2 6.30 -46.10 -12.60
N SER A 3 5.49 -45.70 -13.58
CA SER A 3 5.63 -44.42 -14.28
C SER A 3 5.24 -43.29 -13.33
N MET A 4 6.19 -42.39 -13.12
CA MET A 4 6.15 -41.32 -12.14
C MET A 4 5.62 -40.04 -12.82
N GLY A 5 4.50 -39.51 -12.30
CA GLY A 5 4.19 -38.08 -12.36
C GLY A 5 3.41 -37.58 -13.57
N ASP A 6 2.09 -37.76 -13.59
CA ASP A 6 1.21 -36.83 -14.30
C ASP A 6 1.18 -35.52 -13.52
N ASN A 7 2.01 -34.56 -13.93
CA ASN A 7 1.92 -33.18 -13.48
C ASN A 7 0.55 -32.64 -13.89
N HIS A 8 -0.37 -32.51 -12.93
CA HIS A 8 -1.69 -31.91 -13.12
C HIS A 8 -1.55 -30.40 -13.34
N ARG A 9 -1.14 -30.01 -14.55
CA ARG A 9 -1.06 -28.61 -14.97
C ARG A 9 -2.48 -28.19 -15.33
N SER A 10 -3.12 -27.42 -14.46
CA SER A 10 -4.39 -26.76 -14.78
C SER A 10 -4.16 -25.78 -15.95
N GLU A 11 -4.57 -26.17 -17.15
CA GLU A 11 -4.55 -25.28 -18.31
C GLU A 11 -5.77 -24.37 -18.25
N VAL A 12 -5.53 -23.09 -17.95
CA VAL A 12 -6.57 -22.06 -18.01
C VAL A 12 -6.72 -21.67 -19.47
N ASP A 13 -7.95 -21.78 -20.00
CA ASP A 13 -8.27 -21.29 -21.33
C ASP A 13 -8.09 -19.77 -21.37
N THR A 14 -6.99 -19.30 -21.96
CA THR A 14 -6.69 -17.88 -22.19
C THR A 14 -7.01 -17.45 -23.62
N SER A 15 -7.90 -18.16 -24.32
CA SER A 15 -8.41 -17.70 -25.61
C SER A 15 -9.08 -16.33 -25.49
N ARG A 16 -9.38 -15.69 -26.63
CA ARG A 16 -9.96 -14.35 -26.66
C ARG A 16 -11.24 -14.28 -25.79
N PRO A 17 -11.53 -13.13 -25.15
CA PRO A 17 -12.79 -12.95 -24.43
C PRO A 17 -14.01 -13.19 -25.33
N PHE A 18 -15.11 -13.69 -24.74
CA PHE A 18 -16.37 -13.88 -25.45
C PHE A 18 -16.89 -12.53 -25.95
N LYS A 19 -17.27 -12.47 -27.23
CA LYS A 19 -17.85 -11.29 -27.85
C LYS A 19 -19.35 -11.16 -27.55
N SER A 20 -19.97 -12.21 -26.99
CA SER A 20 -21.37 -12.25 -26.59
C SER A 20 -21.65 -13.34 -25.57
N VAL A 21 -22.69 -13.14 -24.75
CA VAL A 21 -23.26 -14.17 -23.87
C VAL A 21 -23.68 -15.41 -24.65
N LYS A 22 -24.20 -15.25 -25.88
CA LYS A 22 -24.58 -16.40 -26.73
C LYS A 22 -23.36 -17.24 -27.16
N GLU A 23 -22.22 -16.60 -27.42
CA GLU A 23 -20.95 -17.29 -27.73
C GLU A 23 -20.45 -18.08 -26.51
N ALA A 24 -20.51 -17.46 -25.32
CA ALA A 24 -20.17 -18.15 -24.08
C ALA A 24 -21.07 -19.35 -23.84
N ILE A 25 -22.40 -19.18 -23.94
CA ILE A 25 -23.36 -20.28 -23.73
C ILE A 25 -23.11 -21.43 -24.71
N ALA A 26 -22.88 -21.15 -26.00
CA ALA A 26 -22.59 -22.20 -26.98
C ALA A 26 -21.34 -23.00 -26.59
N ILE A 27 -20.25 -22.31 -26.29
CA ILE A 27 -18.97 -22.94 -25.92
C ILE A 27 -19.08 -23.72 -24.61
N PHE A 28 -19.69 -23.15 -23.57
CA PHE A 28 -19.87 -23.84 -22.30
C PHE A 28 -20.86 -25.01 -22.40
N SER A 29 -21.95 -24.89 -23.16
CA SER A 29 -22.91 -25.98 -23.34
C SER A 29 -22.30 -27.17 -24.08
N GLU A 30 -21.47 -26.93 -25.09
CA GLU A 30 -20.78 -27.98 -25.83
C GLU A 30 -19.77 -28.70 -24.93
N ARG A 31 -18.94 -27.96 -24.18
CA ARG A 31 -17.97 -28.56 -23.24
C ARG A 31 -18.63 -29.38 -22.12
N ILE A 32 -19.82 -28.98 -21.65
CA ILE A 32 -20.60 -29.75 -20.67
C ILE A 32 -21.12 -31.06 -21.30
N LEU A 33 -21.61 -31.02 -22.54
CA LEU A 33 -22.15 -32.21 -23.23
C LEU A 33 -21.06 -33.21 -23.63
N THR A 34 -19.88 -32.72 -24.01
CA THR A 34 -18.74 -33.57 -24.43
C THR A 34 -17.99 -34.15 -23.22
N GLY A 35 -18.30 -33.71 -21.99
CA GLY A 35 -17.71 -34.26 -20.76
C GLY A 35 -16.24 -33.89 -20.53
N GLU A 36 -15.71 -32.92 -21.28
CA GLU A 36 -14.31 -32.49 -21.21
C GLU A 36 -14.01 -31.55 -20.02
N LEU A 37 -15.05 -31.16 -19.26
CA LEU A 37 -14.88 -30.43 -18.01
C LEU A 37 -14.57 -31.40 -16.86
N HIS A 38 -13.29 -31.61 -16.60
CA HIS A 38 -12.85 -32.15 -15.31
C HIS A 38 -13.07 -31.07 -14.24
N PHE A 39 -14.23 -31.08 -13.59
CA PHE A 39 -14.46 -30.29 -12.39
C PHE A 39 -13.49 -30.81 -11.33
N PRO A 40 -12.46 -30.05 -10.93
CA PRO A 40 -11.60 -30.50 -9.86
C PRO A 40 -12.45 -30.53 -8.60
N ASN A 41 -12.24 -31.57 -7.80
CA ASN A 41 -12.99 -31.95 -6.61
C ASN A 41 -12.80 -30.93 -5.46
N TYR A 42 -13.01 -29.65 -5.72
CA TYR A 42 -13.33 -28.68 -4.69
C TYR A 42 -14.76 -29.00 -4.29
N ASP A 43 -15.01 -29.12 -2.98
CA ASP A 43 -16.31 -29.30 -2.32
C ASP A 43 -17.29 -28.11 -2.56
N TYR A 44 -17.46 -27.71 -3.82
CA TYR A 44 -18.61 -26.98 -4.33
C TYR A 44 -19.65 -27.94 -4.94
N CYS A 45 -19.53 -29.25 -4.66
CA CYS A 45 -20.59 -30.24 -4.88
C CYS A 45 -21.64 -30.23 -3.74
N GLY A 46 -22.02 -29.03 -3.27
CA GLY A 46 -23.27 -28.82 -2.53
C GLY A 46 -24.36 -28.20 -3.40
N VAL A 47 -23.99 -27.62 -4.55
CA VAL A 47 -24.92 -26.82 -5.36
C VAL A 47 -25.36 -27.57 -6.64
N VAL A 48 -24.51 -28.42 -7.22
CA VAL A 48 -24.85 -29.12 -8.48
C VAL A 48 -25.59 -30.45 -8.29
N ALA A 49 -25.50 -31.09 -7.12
CA ALA A 49 -26.35 -32.25 -6.77
C ALA A 49 -27.78 -31.83 -6.39
N ASN A 50 -28.01 -30.55 -6.10
CA ASN A 50 -29.28 -30.03 -5.59
C ASN A 50 -30.20 -29.44 -6.67
N ILE A 51 -29.88 -29.61 -7.95
CA ILE A 51 -30.76 -29.22 -9.06
C ILE A 51 -31.69 -30.39 -9.47
N SER A 52 -31.48 -31.59 -8.91
CA SER A 52 -32.32 -32.76 -9.23
C SER A 52 -33.59 -32.89 -8.38
N SER A 53 -33.85 -31.98 -7.43
CA SER A 53 -35.14 -31.96 -6.75
C SER A 53 -35.46 -30.55 -6.25
N PRO A 54 -36.59 -29.94 -6.65
CA PRO A 54 -37.03 -28.70 -6.02
C PRO A 54 -37.18 -28.95 -4.51
N PRO A 55 -36.76 -28.01 -3.65
CA PRO A 55 -36.98 -28.13 -2.21
C PRO A 55 -38.46 -28.41 -1.97
N PRO A 56 -38.80 -29.33 -1.05
CA PRO A 56 -40.19 -29.69 -0.80
C PRO A 56 -41.01 -28.41 -0.57
N PRO A 57 -42.22 -28.29 -1.16
CA PRO A 57 -43.01 -27.07 -1.09
C PRO A 57 -43.14 -26.60 0.35
N GLN A 58 -42.40 -25.55 0.70
CA GLN A 58 -42.51 -24.95 2.02
C GLN A 58 -43.86 -24.23 2.08
N PRO A 59 -44.63 -24.38 3.18
CA PRO A 59 -45.88 -23.64 3.33
C PRO A 59 -45.65 -22.15 3.08
N LEU A 60 -46.50 -21.51 2.28
CA LEU A 60 -46.34 -20.12 1.86
C LEU A 60 -46.13 -19.16 3.05
N GLU A 61 -46.75 -19.47 4.19
CA GLU A 61 -46.59 -18.73 5.45
C GLU A 61 -45.13 -18.70 5.96
N VAL A 62 -44.39 -19.80 5.80
CA VAL A 62 -42.98 -19.90 6.23
C VAL A 62 -42.09 -19.04 5.35
N LEU A 63 -42.36 -19.03 4.03
CA LEU A 63 -41.63 -18.20 3.07
C LEU A 63 -41.91 -16.72 3.28
N VAL A 64 -43.18 -16.35 3.47
CA VAL A 64 -43.58 -14.96 3.75
C VAL A 64 -42.94 -14.46 5.05
N ARG A 65 -42.92 -15.30 6.10
CA ARG A 65 -42.25 -14.95 7.36
C ARG A 65 -40.74 -14.77 7.19
N ARG A 66 -40.09 -15.69 6.46
CA ARG A 66 -38.64 -15.63 6.21
C ARG A 66 -38.26 -14.39 5.41
N LEU A 67 -38.95 -14.14 4.29
CA LEU A 67 -38.74 -12.96 3.46
C LEU A 67 -39.04 -11.65 4.24
N GLY A 68 -40.05 -11.65 5.11
CA GLY A 68 -40.29 -10.53 6.01
C GLY A 68 -39.10 -10.22 6.92
N ALA A 69 -38.52 -11.25 7.55
CA ALA A 69 -37.34 -11.10 8.40
C ALA A 69 -36.10 -10.63 7.61
N GLU A 70 -35.86 -11.19 6.41
CA GLU A 70 -34.75 -10.77 5.54
C GLU A 70 -34.90 -9.29 5.10
N LEU A 71 -36.12 -8.83 4.82
CA LEU A 71 -36.38 -7.43 4.50
C LEU A 71 -36.15 -6.51 5.70
N ASP A 72 -36.54 -6.92 6.90
CA ASP A 72 -36.32 -6.15 8.13
C ASP A 72 -34.82 -6.05 8.47
N GLU A 73 -34.08 -7.15 8.29
CA GLU A 73 -32.62 -7.18 8.45
C GLU A 73 -31.93 -6.28 7.42
N MET A 74 -32.26 -6.42 6.14
CA MET A 74 -31.69 -5.58 5.08
C MET A 74 -32.03 -4.10 5.27
N LYS A 75 -33.23 -3.78 5.78
CA LYS A 75 -33.61 -2.40 6.12
C LYS A 75 -32.74 -1.84 7.25
N LYS A 76 -32.47 -2.65 8.27
CA LYS A 76 -31.57 -2.28 9.37
C LYS A 76 -30.14 -2.06 8.85
N ASP A 77 -29.61 -2.99 8.07
CA ASP A 77 -28.26 -2.87 7.51
C ASP A 77 -28.12 -1.66 6.59
N MET A 78 -29.13 -1.39 5.77
CA MET A 78 -29.13 -0.20 4.91
C MET A 78 -29.13 1.10 5.73
N SER A 79 -29.77 1.12 6.91
CA SER A 79 -29.71 2.29 7.79
C SER A 79 -28.32 2.48 8.40
N PHE A 80 -27.65 1.40 8.81
CA PHE A 80 -26.30 1.44 9.37
C PHE A 80 -25.26 1.86 8.32
N LEU A 81 -25.36 1.34 7.10
CA LEU A 81 -24.50 1.71 5.98
C LEU A 81 -24.60 3.20 5.64
N LYS A 82 -25.82 3.78 5.69
CA LYS A 82 -26.01 5.22 5.51
C LYS A 82 -25.30 6.04 6.58
N GLU A 83 -25.37 5.61 7.83
CA GLU A 83 -24.69 6.27 8.94
C GLU A 83 -23.16 6.23 8.79
N ARG A 84 -22.59 5.07 8.44
CA ARG A 84 -21.15 4.94 8.17
C ARG A 84 -20.70 5.74 6.96
N ASN A 85 -21.54 5.83 5.93
CA ASN A 85 -21.26 6.66 4.76
C ASN A 85 -21.17 8.15 5.15
N LEU A 86 -22.09 8.63 6.01
CA LEU A 86 -22.03 10.00 6.55
C LEU A 86 -20.74 10.25 7.35
N GLU A 87 -20.29 9.30 8.18
CA GLU A 87 -19.01 9.45 8.89
C GLU A 87 -17.82 9.56 7.94
N VAL A 88 -17.78 8.72 6.91
CA VAL A 88 -16.73 8.77 5.88
C VAL A 88 -16.77 10.10 5.13
N GLU A 89 -17.96 10.61 4.81
CA GLU A 89 -18.13 11.92 4.17
C GLU A 89 -17.59 13.06 5.06
N VAL A 90 -17.87 13.03 6.36
CA VAL A 90 -17.32 14.01 7.32
C VAL A 90 -15.79 13.93 7.40
N VAL A 91 -15.22 12.73 7.46
CA VAL A 91 -13.76 12.55 7.49
C VAL A 91 -13.13 13.03 6.18
N MET A 92 -13.74 12.73 5.04
CA MET A 92 -13.26 13.14 3.72
C MET A 92 -13.23 14.66 3.60
N THR A 93 -14.34 15.34 3.93
CA THR A 93 -14.43 16.80 3.89
C THR A 93 -13.47 17.47 4.88
N SER A 94 -13.26 16.88 6.06
CA SER A 94 -12.24 17.34 7.01
C SER A 94 -10.84 17.24 6.43
N LEU A 95 -10.49 16.11 5.82
CA LEU A 95 -9.21 15.90 5.17
C LEU A 95 -9.01 16.88 4.01
N ASP A 96 -10.02 17.06 3.16
CA ASP A 96 -10.00 18.04 2.07
C ASP A 96 -9.71 19.45 2.58
N SER A 97 -10.36 19.85 3.68
CA SER A 97 -10.10 21.16 4.30
C SER A 97 -8.66 21.30 4.81
N GLN A 98 -8.09 20.23 5.37
CA GLN A 98 -6.69 20.21 5.85
C GLN A 98 -5.71 20.30 4.69
N ILE A 99 -5.97 19.59 3.60
CA ILE A 99 -5.18 19.65 2.37
C ILE A 99 -5.22 21.08 1.81
N GLN A 100 -6.42 21.65 1.63
CA GLN A 100 -6.57 23.00 1.09
C GLN A 100 -5.89 24.07 1.96
N LYS A 101 -5.96 23.92 3.29
CA LYS A 101 -5.26 24.79 4.23
C LYS A 101 -3.74 24.68 4.10
N ASN A 102 -3.22 23.46 3.97
CA ASN A 102 -1.79 23.22 3.83
C ASN A 102 -1.25 23.68 2.47
N VAL A 103 -2.01 23.47 1.39
CA VAL A 103 -1.70 24.01 0.04
C VAL A 103 -1.66 25.53 0.08
N SER A 104 -2.65 26.17 0.69
CA SER A 104 -2.69 27.64 0.81
C SER A 104 -1.46 28.18 1.56
N LYS A 105 -1.06 27.55 2.69
CA LYS A 105 0.16 27.93 3.42
C LYS A 105 1.43 27.77 2.57
N LEU A 106 1.54 26.69 1.79
CA LEU A 106 2.68 26.48 0.88
C LEU A 106 2.73 27.56 -0.20
N LEU A 107 1.58 27.92 -0.79
CA LEU A 107 1.51 28.99 -1.78
C LEU A 107 1.90 30.35 -1.19
N GLU A 108 1.47 30.67 0.02
CA GLU A 108 1.86 31.92 0.70
C GLU A 108 3.37 31.96 1.00
N ILE A 109 3.95 30.83 1.44
CA ILE A 109 5.41 30.72 1.63
C ILE A 109 6.15 30.90 0.29
N GLN A 110 5.61 30.37 -0.81
CA GLN A 110 6.19 30.52 -2.14
C GLN A 110 6.14 31.97 -2.65
N LYS A 111 5.06 32.72 -2.35
CA LYS A 111 4.91 34.13 -2.75
C LYS A 111 5.80 35.09 -1.95
N CYS A 112 6.12 34.77 -0.69
CA CYS A 112 6.85 35.68 0.19
C CYS A 112 8.31 35.94 -0.27
N GLY A 113 8.90 35.10 -1.14
CA GLY A 113 10.20 35.38 -1.77
C GLY A 113 11.40 35.57 -0.82
N HIS A 114 11.21 35.44 0.50
CA HIS A 114 12.21 35.81 1.51
C HIS A 114 12.64 34.63 2.39
N CYS A 115 13.01 33.54 1.73
CA CYS A 115 14.15 32.69 2.09
C CYS A 115 14.63 32.02 0.79
N ARG A 116 15.70 32.56 0.17
CA ARG A 116 16.42 31.85 -0.91
C ARG A 116 17.16 30.61 -0.41
N HIS A 117 17.03 30.27 0.87
CA HIS A 117 17.17 28.92 1.41
C HIS A 117 15.77 28.30 1.46
N SER A 118 15.20 28.02 0.29
CA SER A 118 13.82 27.58 0.19
C SER A 118 13.68 26.19 0.79
N LEU A 119 12.49 25.87 1.30
CA LEU A 119 12.14 24.50 1.71
C LEU A 119 12.36 23.50 0.55
N GLY A 120 12.22 23.98 -0.70
CA GLY A 120 12.61 23.24 -1.90
C GLY A 120 14.12 22.96 -2.01
N HIS A 121 14.97 23.85 -1.51
CA HIS A 121 16.41 23.63 -1.41
C HIS A 121 16.80 22.76 -0.21
N ALA A 122 15.98 22.65 0.84
CA ALA A 122 16.22 21.71 1.94
C ALA A 122 15.79 20.28 1.61
N LEU A 123 14.85 20.12 0.67
CA LEU A 123 14.32 18.84 0.21
C LEU A 123 14.83 18.42 -1.18
N SER A 124 15.59 19.28 -1.86
CA SER A 124 16.23 18.95 -3.14
C SER A 124 17.35 17.95 -2.92
N ILE A 125 17.33 16.88 -3.70
CA ILE A 125 18.36 15.83 -3.69
C ILE A 125 19.75 16.42 -3.98
N GLU A 126 19.87 17.42 -4.88
CA GLU A 126 21.12 18.15 -5.10
C GLU A 126 21.68 18.81 -3.82
N ALA A 127 20.83 19.38 -2.96
CA ALA A 127 21.28 20.09 -1.78
C ALA A 127 21.79 19.17 -0.65
N ILE A 128 21.27 17.95 -0.57
CA ILE A 128 21.78 16.91 0.36
C ILE A 128 23.18 16.46 -0.06
N ILE A 129 23.43 16.38 -1.37
CA ILE A 129 24.74 16.02 -1.92
C ILE A 129 25.75 17.15 -1.68
N GLU A 130 25.35 18.41 -1.83
CA GLU A 130 26.23 19.57 -1.56
C GLU A 130 26.54 19.76 -0.06
N GLN A 131 25.59 19.54 0.84
CA GLN A 131 25.84 19.63 2.29
C GLN A 131 26.68 18.47 2.85
N GLY A 132 26.85 17.38 2.10
CA GLY A 132 27.66 16.22 2.49
C GLY A 132 29.18 16.46 2.62
N PHE A 133 29.71 17.57 2.09
CA PHE A 133 31.16 17.79 1.99
C PHE A 133 31.73 18.99 2.77
N LYS A 134 30.92 19.76 3.50
CA LYS A 134 31.42 20.80 4.42
C LYS A 134 31.46 20.33 5.87
N ARG A 135 32.23 19.28 6.15
CA ARG A 135 32.75 19.07 7.51
C ARG A 135 33.99 19.94 7.64
N GLU A 136 33.83 21.15 8.17
CA GLU A 136 35.01 21.92 8.60
C GLU A 136 35.81 21.08 9.59
N ALA A 137 37.10 20.88 9.29
CA ALA A 137 38.04 20.21 10.14
C ALA A 137 38.22 21.00 11.44
N ARG A 138 37.37 20.72 12.42
CA ARG A 138 37.58 21.16 13.80
C ARG A 138 38.91 20.54 14.23
N LYS A 139 39.92 21.38 14.42
CA LYS A 139 41.26 21.00 14.91
C LYS A 139 41.14 20.47 16.33
N VAL A 140 40.67 19.23 16.48
CA VAL A 140 40.71 18.51 17.75
C VAL A 140 42.16 18.08 17.93
N LYS A 141 42.84 18.68 18.90
CA LYS A 141 44.21 18.30 19.23
C LYS A 141 44.19 16.82 19.67
N PRO A 142 45.13 15.99 19.19
CA PRO A 142 45.18 14.61 19.60
C PRO A 142 45.32 14.54 21.12
N ILE A 143 44.53 13.65 21.74
CA ILE A 143 44.51 13.45 23.20
C ILE A 143 45.92 13.08 23.69
N VAL A 144 46.66 12.34 22.87
CA VAL A 144 48.08 12.03 23.09
C VAL A 144 48.92 12.96 22.22
N PRO A 145 49.73 13.87 22.80
CA PRO A 145 50.60 14.74 22.04
C PRO A 145 51.62 13.93 21.24
N LEU A 146 51.86 14.31 19.99
CA LEU A 146 52.90 13.67 19.19
C LEU A 146 54.28 14.11 19.68
N ILE A 147 55.30 13.27 19.50
CA ILE A 147 56.69 13.61 19.83
C ILE A 147 57.08 14.97 19.22
N GLY A 148 56.65 15.24 17.98
CA GLY A 148 56.91 16.50 17.28
C GLY A 148 56.27 17.73 17.94
N ASP A 149 55.15 17.57 18.63
CA ASP A 149 54.50 18.65 19.38
C ASP A 149 55.25 18.95 20.68
N ILE A 150 55.81 17.93 21.32
CA ILE A 150 56.68 18.07 22.49
C ILE A 150 57.94 18.87 22.12
N PHE A 151 58.61 18.51 21.03
CA PHE A 151 59.81 19.22 20.56
C PHE A 151 59.51 20.68 20.14
N ARG A 152 58.38 20.93 19.47
CA ARG A 152 57.95 22.30 19.12
C ARG A 152 57.65 23.12 20.37
N SER A 153 56.96 22.55 21.35
CA SER A 153 56.67 23.21 22.62
C SER A 153 57.95 23.58 23.37
N MET A 154 58.92 22.65 23.48
CA MET A 154 60.20 22.91 24.15
C MET A 154 61.01 24.02 23.48
N LYS A 155 61.05 24.05 22.14
CA LYS A 155 61.74 25.11 21.39
C LYS A 155 61.11 26.49 21.65
N THR A 156 59.78 26.53 21.80
CA THR A 156 59.04 27.75 22.12
C THR A 156 59.32 28.24 23.55
N MET A 157 59.47 27.32 24.51
CA MET A 157 59.86 27.66 25.88
C MET A 157 61.32 28.12 25.98
N LEU A 158 62.23 27.47 25.25
CA LEU A 158 63.65 27.86 25.21
C LEU A 158 63.84 29.27 24.63
N ASN A 159 63.12 29.60 23.55
CA ASN A 159 63.14 30.94 22.99
C ASN A 159 62.51 31.98 23.92
N LYS A 160 61.54 31.61 24.76
CA LYS A 160 61.00 32.50 25.79
C LYS A 160 62.01 32.80 26.91
N MET A 161 62.78 31.80 27.35
CA MET A 161 63.80 31.98 28.38
C MET A 161 64.97 32.85 27.87
N ASN A 162 65.41 32.64 26.63
CA ASN A 162 66.46 33.46 26.01
C ASN A 162 66.04 34.90 25.69
N LYS A 163 64.75 35.24 25.81
CA LYS A 163 64.21 36.58 25.56
C LYS A 163 63.88 37.35 26.84
N SER A 164 64.11 36.74 28.00
CA SER A 164 63.85 37.31 29.32
C SER A 164 65.13 37.59 30.12
N VAL A 165 66.29 37.59 29.44
CA VAL A 165 67.60 38.04 29.92
C VAL A 165 68.03 39.20 29.04
#